data_AF-A0A3E2GXF1-F1
#
_entry.id   AF-A0A3E2GXF1-F1
#
_cell.length_a   1.000
_cell.length_b   1.000
_cell.length_c   1.000
_cell.angle_alpha   90.00
_cell.angle_beta   90.00
_cell.angle_gamma   90.00
#
_symmetry.space_group_name_H-M   'P 1'
#
loop_
_entity.id
_entity.type
_entity.pdbx_description
1 polymer ?
#
loop_
_entity_poly.entity_id
_entity_poly.type
_entity_poly.pdbx_seq_one_letter_code
_entity_poly.pdbx_strand_id
1 'polypeptide(L)'
;MHFRVGLRIFLFLAFAGYLARDPIARFIACMREPGPSFNPHEIADLLSNYYQLLQRMRYIPASSIKYPPHSPPINVSLAQSLGLEPQVIELLQLLPYVENTGSEDEFIMFGSFMDYRADGALELSRDPDYASPEGGFDDENGQYVQPWIIPLSECGNHGSIIYLDTRNSEITMLWQAGGGDGSSDPFFYGKPAPANKPLPHPVNRNRIEHFPSRPATDFFADFTNRLMTLEWIPDSKWMHMVVHYPESTDLKADEEWSELRTIFLEFGWPDNFDGPSFDDAMHRYYEFSKVRREMNDLEFQFKVREDFYKSGMKQYQELLQRKNSNGVWDNDPNKSPAEIEELEEQVRNAKEAIERCKDEYEEMKKDYEASMYRDADTKWNIAWYSHFRELYRYNLHNYEWMTGQGKAHVTEEDLENTRQKMDRLKYRMENVSKEPRTVMKAIKQPRNELDIQIYS
;
A
#
# COMPACT_ATOMS: atom_id res chain seq x y z
N MET A 1 62.27 59.10 23.32
CA MET A 1 61.11 58.42 22.71
C MET A 1 59.92 58.59 23.66
N HIS A 2 59.17 59.70 23.63
CA HIS A 2 57.92 59.93 22.84
C HIS A 2 56.89 58.79 23.06
N PHE A 3 55.62 58.97 23.47
CA PHE A 3 54.67 60.07 23.77
C PHE A 3 53.52 59.39 24.61
N ARG A 4 53.13 59.86 25.81
CA ARG A 4 51.93 60.66 26.18
C ARG A 4 50.52 60.15 25.80
N VAL A 5 49.66 60.05 26.84
CA VAL A 5 48.19 60.42 26.94
C VAL A 5 47.23 59.54 26.12
N GLY A 6 46.05 59.05 26.55
CA GLY A 6 45.10 59.38 27.62
C GLY A 6 43.67 59.32 27.04
N LEU A 7 42.64 59.26 27.90
CA LEU A 7 41.18 59.40 27.63
C LEU A 7 40.46 58.21 26.95
N ARG A 8 39.23 57.80 27.30
CA ARG A 8 38.26 58.02 28.40
C ARG A 8 36.96 57.27 27.99
N ILE A 9 36.13 56.92 29.00
CA ILE A 9 34.64 56.93 28.95
C ILE A 9 33.96 55.77 28.13
N PHE A 10 32.87 55.08 28.50
CA PHE A 10 31.85 55.06 29.57
C PHE A 10 31.40 53.57 29.68
N LEU A 11 31.30 52.97 30.87
CA LEU A 11 30.05 52.47 31.50
C LEU A 11 28.87 52.14 30.54
N PHE A 12 28.19 51.02 30.84
CA PHE A 12 26.98 50.43 30.21
C PHE A 12 27.24 49.39 29.11
N LEU A 13 27.20 48.11 29.50
CA LEU A 13 26.46 47.04 28.80
C LEU A 13 26.22 45.88 29.77
N ALA A 14 25.64 46.23 30.92
CA ALA A 14 24.86 45.32 31.75
C ALA A 14 23.39 45.74 31.64
N PHE A 15 22.85 45.84 30.42
CA PHE A 15 21.44 46.08 30.12
C PHE A 15 21.22 45.87 28.61
N ALA A 16 21.14 44.60 28.19
CA ALA A 16 20.52 44.21 26.92
C ALA A 16 19.84 42.83 27.02
N GLY A 17 19.56 42.35 28.23
CA GLY A 17 18.34 41.60 28.48
C GLY A 17 17.24 42.64 28.68
N TYR A 18 16.16 42.55 27.89
CA TYR A 18 15.19 43.60 27.57
C TYR A 18 15.61 44.53 26.43
N LEU A 19 15.46 44.05 25.19
CA LEU A 19 14.85 44.77 24.05
C LEU A 19 15.03 43.91 22.78
N ALA A 20 14.16 42.92 22.60
CA ALA A 20 13.80 42.38 21.29
C ALA A 20 12.38 41.78 21.38
N ARG A 21 11.46 42.54 21.96
CA ARG A 21 10.01 42.43 21.68
C ARG A 21 9.68 43.39 20.54
N ASP A 22 10.42 43.25 19.44
CA ASP A 22 10.15 44.03 18.24
C ASP A 22 9.35 43.15 17.27
N PRO A 23 8.05 43.43 17.03
CA PRO A 23 7.27 42.74 16.01
C PRO A 23 7.94 42.81 14.63
N ILE A 24 8.75 43.84 14.39
CA ILE A 24 9.43 44.07 13.11
C ILE A 24 10.61 43.10 12.95
N ALA A 25 11.32 42.70 14.02
CA ALA A 25 12.37 41.70 13.92
C ALA A 25 11.83 40.29 13.63
N ARG A 26 10.62 39.96 14.11
CA ARG A 26 9.89 38.75 13.69
C ARG A 26 9.38 38.83 12.25
N PHE A 27 9.00 40.02 11.80
CA PHE A 27 8.60 40.26 10.41
C PHE A 27 9.78 40.16 9.43
N ILE A 28 10.97 40.65 9.83
CA ILE A 28 12.20 40.61 9.02
C ILE A 28 12.84 39.22 9.00
N ALA A 29 12.76 38.44 10.09
CA ALA A 29 13.20 37.03 10.09
C ALA A 29 12.30 36.10 9.24
N CYS A 30 11.14 36.58 8.81
CA CYS A 30 10.19 35.85 7.96
C CYS A 30 10.36 36.18 6.46
N MET A 31 11.22 37.13 6.11
CA MET A 31 11.57 37.40 4.71
C MET A 31 12.67 36.44 4.27
N ARG A 32 12.27 35.18 4.03
CA ARG A 32 12.96 34.34 3.03
C ARG A 32 13.09 35.21 1.77
N GLU A 33 14.27 35.21 1.15
CA GLU A 33 14.40 35.75 -0.21
C GLU A 33 13.23 35.19 -1.04
N PRO A 34 12.50 36.03 -1.79
CA PRO A 34 11.33 35.55 -2.53
C PRO A 34 11.80 34.40 -3.40
N GLY A 35 11.35 33.20 -3.04
CA GLY A 35 11.50 32.03 -3.89
C GLY A 35 10.89 32.33 -5.26
N PRO A 36 11.17 31.52 -6.28
CA PRO A 36 10.47 31.63 -7.55
C PRO A 36 8.96 31.72 -7.28
N SER A 37 8.30 32.69 -7.93
CA SER A 37 6.86 32.87 -7.81
C SER A 37 6.15 31.58 -8.17
N PHE A 38 5.14 31.18 -7.39
CA PHE A 38 4.34 30.00 -7.68
C PHE A 38 3.81 30.00 -9.12
N ASN A 39 4.00 28.87 -9.80
CA ASN A 39 3.50 28.62 -11.13
C ASN A 39 2.74 27.28 -11.12
N PRO A 40 1.41 27.27 -11.30
CA PRO A 40 0.62 26.05 -11.23
C PRO A 40 0.97 25.06 -12.36
N HIS A 41 1.45 25.54 -13.51
CA HIS A 41 1.93 24.68 -14.60
C HIS A 41 3.18 23.89 -14.21
N GLU A 42 4.11 24.50 -13.46
CA GLU A 42 5.33 23.81 -13.02
C GLU A 42 4.99 22.65 -12.08
N ILE A 43 4.07 22.85 -11.15
CA ILE A 43 3.60 21.79 -10.25
C ILE A 43 2.89 20.67 -11.03
N ALA A 44 2.02 21.04 -11.98
CA ALA A 44 1.34 20.06 -12.83
C ALA A 44 2.34 19.25 -13.68
N ASP A 45 3.38 19.87 -14.21
CA ASP A 45 4.45 19.21 -14.95
C ASP A 45 5.27 18.26 -14.06
N LEU A 46 5.63 18.70 -12.85
CA LEU A 46 6.35 17.86 -11.87
C LEU A 46 5.56 16.59 -11.53
N LEU A 47 4.27 16.74 -11.19
CA LEU A 47 3.42 15.60 -10.86
C LEU A 47 3.17 14.70 -12.08
N SER A 48 2.98 15.29 -13.27
CA SER A 48 2.85 14.55 -14.53
C SER A 48 4.08 13.70 -14.83
N ASN A 49 5.27 14.28 -14.68
CA ASN A 49 6.53 13.55 -14.89
C ASN A 49 6.68 12.41 -13.88
N TYR A 50 6.28 12.63 -12.62
CA TYR A 50 6.30 11.60 -11.60
C TYR A 50 5.34 10.43 -11.93
N TYR A 51 4.10 10.72 -12.33
CA TYR A 51 3.14 9.69 -12.74
C TYR A 51 3.58 8.94 -14.01
N GLN A 52 4.17 9.63 -14.98
CA GLN A 52 4.75 9.01 -16.17
C GLN A 52 5.91 8.08 -15.82
N LEU A 53 6.72 8.44 -14.82
CA LEU A 53 7.76 7.56 -14.31
C LEU A 53 7.18 6.29 -13.67
N LEU A 54 6.18 6.42 -12.82
CA LEU A 54 5.46 5.27 -12.24
C LEU A 54 4.85 4.37 -13.33
N GLN A 55 4.27 4.98 -14.36
CA GLN A 55 3.76 4.26 -15.53
C GLN A 55 4.86 3.52 -16.30
N ARG A 56 6.05 4.14 -16.44
CA ARG A 56 7.21 3.50 -17.08
C ARG A 56 7.73 2.33 -16.25
N MET A 57 7.63 2.42 -14.93
CA MET A 57 7.95 1.34 -13.98
C MET A 57 6.88 0.25 -13.88
N ARG A 58 5.83 0.29 -14.73
CA ARG A 58 4.71 -0.66 -14.71
C ARG A 58 3.88 -0.62 -13.43
N TYR A 59 3.93 0.48 -12.68
CA TYR A 59 3.16 0.62 -11.45
C TYR A 59 1.67 0.87 -11.74
N ILE A 60 1.41 1.84 -12.60
CA ILE A 60 0.06 2.21 -13.03
C ILE A 60 -0.04 2.15 -14.56
N PRO A 61 -1.19 1.74 -15.13
CA PRO A 61 -1.35 1.72 -16.58
C PRO A 61 -1.44 3.14 -17.15
N ALA A 62 -0.96 3.36 -18.37
CA ALA A 62 -1.06 4.68 -19.00
C ALA A 62 -2.53 5.17 -19.14
N SER A 63 -3.47 4.23 -19.24
CA SER A 63 -4.90 4.54 -19.33
C SER A 63 -5.50 5.06 -18.02
N SER A 64 -4.87 4.86 -16.86
CA SER A 64 -5.38 5.41 -15.59
C SER A 64 -5.06 6.89 -15.42
N ILE A 65 -3.99 7.40 -16.04
CA ILE A 65 -3.59 8.81 -15.91
C ILE A 65 -4.48 9.70 -16.79
N LYS A 66 -5.20 10.63 -16.16
CA LYS A 66 -6.11 11.57 -16.81
C LYS A 66 -5.54 12.98 -16.74
N TYR A 67 -5.12 13.47 -17.90
CA TYR A 67 -4.63 14.84 -18.08
C TYR A 67 -5.79 15.81 -18.32
N PRO A 68 -5.60 17.12 -18.04
CA PRO A 68 -6.57 18.14 -18.41
C PRO A 68 -6.73 18.25 -19.95
N PRO A 69 -7.87 18.78 -20.45
CA PRO A 69 -9.05 19.20 -19.70
C PRO A 69 -9.85 18.00 -19.18
N HIS A 70 -10.36 18.10 -17.95
CA HIS A 70 -11.00 16.97 -17.27
C HIS A 70 -12.48 16.78 -17.64
N SER A 71 -12.90 15.51 -17.64
CA SER A 71 -14.30 15.10 -17.71
C SER A 71 -14.56 14.03 -16.64
N PRO A 72 -15.38 14.30 -15.61
CA PRO A 72 -16.01 15.59 -15.32
C PRO A 72 -14.99 16.69 -14.95
N PRO A 73 -15.33 17.98 -15.13
CA PRO A 73 -14.49 19.09 -14.69
C PRO A 73 -14.52 19.23 -13.16
N ILE A 74 -13.53 19.93 -12.61
CA ILE A 74 -13.48 20.28 -11.18
C ILE A 74 -14.68 21.17 -10.81
N ASN A 75 -15.30 20.91 -9.66
CA ASN A 75 -16.39 21.72 -9.13
C ASN A 75 -15.87 23.04 -8.53
N VAL A 76 -15.65 24.03 -9.39
CA VAL A 76 -15.12 25.36 -9.01
C VAL A 76 -15.99 26.04 -7.95
N SER A 77 -17.32 25.92 -8.03
CA SER A 77 -18.23 26.54 -7.07
C SER A 77 -18.06 25.94 -5.67
N LEU A 78 -17.93 24.62 -5.56
CA LEU A 78 -17.66 23.94 -4.30
C LEU A 78 -16.29 24.35 -3.75
N ALA A 79 -15.25 24.31 -4.58
CA ALA A 79 -13.90 24.74 -4.22
C ALA A 79 -13.87 26.17 -3.65
N GLN A 80 -14.58 27.11 -4.28
CA GLN A 80 -14.74 28.48 -3.78
C GLN A 80 -15.48 28.52 -2.43
N SER A 81 -16.53 27.72 -2.27
CA SER A 81 -17.31 27.66 -1.02
C SER A 81 -16.51 27.09 0.16
N LEU A 82 -15.53 26.22 -0.12
CA LEU A 82 -14.56 25.69 0.84
C LEU A 82 -13.43 26.68 1.16
N GLY A 83 -13.45 27.87 0.56
CA GLY A 83 -12.48 28.93 0.80
C GLY A 83 -11.14 28.74 0.10
N LEU A 84 -11.03 27.88 -0.92
CA LEU A 84 -9.79 27.72 -1.68
C LEU A 84 -9.44 29.00 -2.45
N GLU A 85 -8.16 29.38 -2.43
CA GLU A 85 -7.68 30.55 -3.18
C GLU A 85 -7.71 30.31 -4.71
N PRO A 86 -7.87 31.36 -5.54
CA PRO A 86 -7.96 31.22 -7.00
C PRO A 86 -6.81 30.43 -7.64
N GLN A 87 -5.58 30.62 -7.14
CA GLN A 87 -4.39 29.91 -7.62
C GLN A 87 -4.41 28.41 -7.30
N VAL A 88 -5.04 28.00 -6.19
CA VAL A 88 -5.26 26.58 -5.88
C VAL A 88 -6.27 26.01 -6.86
N ILE A 89 -7.38 26.70 -7.09
CA ILE A 89 -8.42 26.28 -8.03
C ILE A 89 -7.88 26.18 -9.47
N GLU A 90 -6.99 27.09 -9.87
CA GLU A 90 -6.27 27.02 -11.14
C GLU A 90 -5.40 25.76 -11.21
N LEU A 91 -4.59 25.49 -10.18
CA LEU A 91 -3.77 24.28 -10.09
C LEU A 91 -4.61 23.01 -10.22
N LEU A 92 -5.73 22.91 -9.49
CA LEU A 92 -6.62 21.74 -9.53
C LEU A 92 -7.16 21.43 -10.93
N GLN A 93 -7.29 22.43 -11.80
CA GLN A 93 -7.73 22.24 -13.17
C GLN A 93 -6.60 21.80 -14.12
N LEU A 94 -5.34 21.84 -13.66
CA LEU A 94 -4.14 21.51 -14.42
C LEU A 94 -3.48 20.18 -13.99
N LEU A 95 -3.71 19.73 -12.75
CA LEU A 95 -3.11 18.51 -12.23
C LEU A 95 -3.53 17.27 -13.04
N PRO A 96 -2.61 16.31 -13.28
CA PRO A 96 -3.01 14.98 -13.70
C PRO A 96 -3.69 14.22 -12.54
N TYR A 97 -4.71 13.42 -12.86
CA TYR A 97 -5.37 12.53 -11.90
C TYR A 97 -5.17 11.06 -12.28
N VAL A 98 -5.34 10.15 -11.33
CA VAL A 98 -5.25 8.70 -11.58
C VAL A 98 -6.59 8.06 -11.25
N GLU A 99 -7.16 7.32 -12.20
CA GLU A 99 -8.42 6.59 -12.04
C GLU A 99 -8.21 5.09 -11.92
N ASN A 100 -9.23 4.41 -11.40
CA ASN A 100 -9.29 2.95 -11.30
C ASN A 100 -8.15 2.37 -10.44
N THR A 101 -7.66 3.16 -9.48
CA THR A 101 -6.87 2.64 -8.38
C THR A 101 -7.83 1.95 -7.40
N GLY A 102 -7.43 0.81 -6.86
CA GLY A 102 -8.20 0.15 -5.81
C GLY A 102 -8.23 1.02 -4.55
N SER A 103 -9.12 0.72 -3.61
CA SER A 103 -9.21 1.41 -2.31
C SER A 103 -7.99 1.20 -1.38
N GLU A 104 -6.97 0.49 -1.84
CA GLU A 104 -5.75 0.13 -1.12
C GLU A 104 -4.51 0.51 -1.96
N ASP A 105 -4.59 1.61 -2.71
CA ASP A 105 -3.45 2.11 -3.45
C ASP A 105 -2.43 2.82 -2.55
N GLU A 106 -1.14 2.61 -2.80
CA GLU A 106 -0.08 3.40 -2.18
C GLU A 106 0.66 4.22 -3.23
N PHE A 107 0.29 5.46 -3.40
CA PHE A 107 1.00 6.41 -4.23
C PHE A 107 2.44 6.65 -3.74
N ILE A 108 2.58 7.17 -2.53
CA ILE A 108 3.86 7.51 -1.89
C ILE A 108 3.74 7.19 -0.40
N MET A 109 4.63 6.34 0.12
CA MET A 109 4.76 6.05 1.55
C MET A 109 3.38 5.80 2.20
N PHE A 110 2.65 4.80 1.70
CA PHE A 110 1.29 4.41 2.10
C PHE A 110 0.16 5.44 1.88
N GLY A 111 0.46 6.64 1.35
CA GLY A 111 -0.58 7.61 0.97
C GLY A 111 -1.25 7.22 -0.34
N SER A 112 -2.47 7.67 -0.60
CA SER A 112 -3.28 7.31 -1.77
C SER A 112 -3.31 8.42 -2.83
N PHE A 113 -3.67 8.08 -4.07
CA PHE A 113 -3.85 9.06 -5.14
C PHE A 113 -5.09 9.92 -4.85
N MET A 114 -4.97 11.25 -5.03
CA MET A 114 -6.07 12.20 -4.82
C MET A 114 -6.70 12.59 -6.16
N ASP A 115 -8.03 12.56 -6.26
CA ASP A 115 -8.78 12.99 -7.47
C ASP A 115 -9.85 14.06 -7.17
N TYR A 116 -9.49 15.33 -7.39
CA TYR A 116 -10.34 16.49 -7.12
C TYR A 116 -11.53 16.69 -8.07
N ARG A 117 -11.70 15.81 -9.06
CA ARG A 117 -12.93 15.77 -9.86
C ARG A 117 -14.11 15.21 -9.06
N ALA A 118 -13.83 14.49 -7.97
CA ALA A 118 -14.83 14.08 -7.00
C ALA A 118 -15.04 15.16 -5.93
N ASP A 119 -16.30 15.54 -5.69
CA ASP A 119 -16.66 16.54 -4.67
C ASP A 119 -16.18 16.13 -3.27
N GLY A 120 -16.23 14.83 -2.94
CA GLY A 120 -15.76 14.31 -1.65
C GLY A 120 -14.26 14.51 -1.42
N ALA A 121 -13.43 14.47 -2.48
CA ALA A 121 -12.01 14.77 -2.38
C ALA A 121 -11.75 16.25 -2.10
N LEU A 122 -12.53 17.15 -2.71
CA LEU A 122 -12.47 18.59 -2.41
C LEU A 122 -12.81 18.88 -0.95
N GLU A 123 -13.87 18.27 -0.43
CA GLU A 123 -14.28 18.40 0.98
C GLU A 123 -13.21 17.85 1.91
N LEU A 124 -12.73 16.63 1.66
CA LEU A 124 -11.69 15.97 2.45
C LEU A 124 -10.37 16.76 2.44
N SER A 125 -10.08 17.52 1.39
CA SER A 125 -8.88 18.36 1.31
C SER A 125 -8.73 19.38 2.44
N ARG A 126 -9.83 19.69 3.15
CA ARG A 126 -9.85 20.62 4.29
C ARG A 126 -9.64 19.93 5.64
N ASP A 127 -9.82 18.61 5.69
CA ASP A 127 -9.50 17.76 6.84
C ASP A 127 -8.87 16.42 6.41
N PRO A 128 -7.72 16.44 5.70
CA PRO A 128 -7.11 15.23 5.14
C PRO A 128 -6.57 14.26 6.19
N ASP A 129 -6.41 14.72 7.44
CA ASP A 129 -5.96 13.92 8.58
C ASP A 129 -7.12 13.29 9.36
N TYR A 130 -8.38 13.61 9.02
CA TYR A 130 -9.58 13.27 9.80
C TYR A 130 -9.54 13.78 11.24
N ALA A 131 -8.89 14.93 11.46
CA ALA A 131 -8.78 15.56 12.78
C ALA A 131 -10.11 16.11 13.30
N SER A 132 -11.13 16.23 12.42
CA SER A 132 -12.44 16.78 12.73
C SER A 132 -12.36 18.15 13.40
N PRO A 133 -11.79 19.16 12.71
CA PRO A 133 -11.52 20.45 13.32
C PRO A 133 -12.81 21.19 13.72
N GLU A 134 -12.80 21.79 14.90
CA GLU A 134 -13.85 22.64 15.46
C GLU A 134 -13.35 24.09 15.60
N GLY A 135 -14.06 25.03 15.00
CA GLY A 135 -13.74 26.46 15.07
C GLY A 135 -12.79 26.95 13.96
N GLY A 136 -12.22 28.14 14.16
CA GLY A 136 -11.31 28.79 13.22
C GLY A 136 -9.86 28.37 13.41
N PHE A 137 -8.96 28.89 12.56
CA PHE A 137 -7.53 28.50 12.51
C PHE A 137 -6.73 28.69 13.81
N ASP A 138 -7.23 29.50 14.74
CA ASP A 138 -6.54 29.85 15.97
C ASP A 138 -7.10 29.11 17.20
N ASP A 139 -8.14 28.28 17.02
CA ASP A 139 -8.75 27.46 18.07
C ASP A 139 -7.95 26.16 18.32
N GLU A 140 -8.05 25.56 19.52
CA GLU A 140 -7.19 24.42 19.92
C GLU A 140 -7.32 23.21 19.01
N ASN A 141 -8.56 22.91 18.58
CA ASN A 141 -8.88 21.91 17.58
C ASN A 141 -9.32 22.57 16.26
N GLY A 142 -8.80 23.76 15.95
CA GLY A 142 -9.26 24.56 14.82
C GLY A 142 -8.90 24.01 13.45
N GLN A 143 -9.48 24.61 12.40
CA GLN A 143 -9.06 24.39 11.01
C GLN A 143 -7.54 24.52 10.87
N TYR A 144 -6.92 23.68 10.03
CA TYR A 144 -5.45 23.61 9.98
C TYR A 144 -4.86 23.59 8.56
N VAL A 145 -5.67 23.28 7.54
CA VAL A 145 -5.26 23.42 6.14
C VAL A 145 -5.68 24.81 5.64
N GLN A 146 -4.69 25.69 5.42
CA GLN A 146 -4.95 27.06 4.98
C GLN A 146 -5.58 27.12 3.57
N PRO A 147 -6.30 28.21 3.22
CA PRO A 147 -6.88 28.45 1.90
C PRO A 147 -5.93 28.30 0.68
N TRP A 148 -4.64 28.56 0.90
CA TRP A 148 -3.58 28.47 -0.11
C TRP A 148 -2.79 27.16 -0.07
N ILE A 149 -3.17 26.23 0.81
CA ILE A 149 -2.56 24.91 0.93
C ILE A 149 -3.52 23.85 0.42
N ILE A 150 -3.00 22.91 -0.37
CA ILE A 150 -3.76 21.78 -0.92
C ILE A 150 -2.96 20.49 -0.73
N PRO A 151 -3.58 19.38 -0.26
CA PRO A 151 -2.94 18.08 -0.32
C PRO A 151 -2.81 17.58 -1.78
N LEU A 152 -1.72 16.91 -2.10
CA LEU A 152 -1.48 16.25 -3.39
C LEU A 152 -1.68 14.73 -3.29
N SER A 153 -1.85 14.21 -2.08
CA SER A 153 -2.16 12.82 -1.79
C SER A 153 -3.22 12.72 -0.69
N GLU A 154 -3.97 11.63 -0.69
CA GLU A 154 -4.83 11.23 0.42
C GLU A 154 -4.00 10.46 1.46
N CYS A 155 -4.45 10.42 2.71
CA CYS A 155 -3.75 9.62 3.71
C CYS A 155 -3.92 8.11 3.48
N GLY A 156 -4.91 7.66 2.70
CA GLY A 156 -5.18 6.24 2.50
C GLY A 156 -5.40 5.52 3.85
N ASN A 157 -4.83 4.32 3.99
CA ASN A 157 -4.83 3.56 5.24
C ASN A 157 -3.66 3.96 6.16
N HIS A 158 -3.77 5.12 6.83
CA HIS A 158 -2.76 5.65 7.76
C HIS A 158 -1.40 6.05 7.15
N GLY A 159 -1.40 6.42 5.87
CA GLY A 159 -0.22 6.80 5.11
C GLY A 159 0.17 8.28 5.17
N SER A 160 1.02 8.65 4.21
CA SER A 160 1.57 10.00 4.14
C SER A 160 0.69 10.98 3.36
N ILE A 161 0.59 12.21 3.85
CA ILE A 161 -0.11 13.32 3.21
C ILE A 161 0.92 14.34 2.74
N ILE A 162 0.89 14.67 1.45
CA ILE A 162 1.77 15.65 0.81
C ILE A 162 1.02 16.97 0.72
N TYR A 163 1.35 17.95 1.54
CA TYR A 163 0.75 19.29 1.50
C TYR A 163 1.59 20.22 0.62
N LEU A 164 0.97 20.89 -0.34
CA LEU A 164 1.59 21.93 -1.15
C LEU A 164 1.11 23.31 -0.72
N ASP A 165 2.04 24.19 -0.34
CA ASP A 165 1.80 25.61 -0.15
C ASP A 165 1.96 26.35 -1.50
N THR A 166 0.85 26.82 -2.06
CA THR A 166 0.85 27.51 -3.35
C THR A 166 1.38 28.95 -3.30
N ARG A 167 1.74 29.50 -2.13
CA ARG A 167 2.34 30.85 -2.05
C ARG A 167 3.85 30.84 -2.24
N ASN A 168 4.50 29.73 -1.94
CA ASN A 168 5.96 29.58 -1.97
C ASN A 168 6.42 28.31 -2.73
N SER A 169 5.49 27.50 -3.25
CA SER A 169 5.77 26.24 -3.93
C SER A 169 6.52 25.24 -3.04
N GLU A 170 6.28 25.24 -1.74
CA GLU A 170 6.89 24.29 -0.82
C GLU A 170 5.96 23.11 -0.51
N ILE A 171 6.58 21.94 -0.33
CA ILE A 171 5.92 20.72 0.09
C ILE A 171 6.29 20.41 1.54
N THR A 172 5.26 20.07 2.31
CA THR A 172 5.36 19.48 3.65
C THR A 172 4.74 18.09 3.59
N MET A 173 5.47 17.06 4.01
CA MET A 173 4.98 15.68 4.00
C MET A 173 4.85 15.17 5.44
N LEU A 174 3.65 14.72 5.82
CA LEU A 174 3.30 14.27 7.17
C LEU A 174 2.75 12.84 7.15
N TRP A 175 2.91 12.11 8.24
CA TRP A 175 2.11 10.90 8.51
C TRP A 175 0.76 11.29 9.09
N GLN A 176 -0.26 10.47 8.86
CA GLN A 176 -1.54 10.64 9.55
C GLN A 176 -1.35 10.70 11.08
N ALA A 177 -2.06 11.60 11.74
CA ALA A 177 -2.03 11.87 13.18
C ALA A 177 -0.63 12.21 13.74
N GLY A 178 0.30 12.65 12.88
CA GLY A 178 1.65 13.01 13.30
C GLY A 178 2.49 11.82 13.79
N GLY A 179 2.15 10.58 13.39
CA GLY A 179 2.98 9.40 13.67
C GLY A 179 4.45 9.64 13.29
N GLY A 180 5.39 9.33 14.19
CA GLY A 180 6.83 9.40 13.90
C GLY A 180 7.47 10.80 13.98
N ASP A 181 7.12 11.61 14.98
CA ASP A 181 7.79 12.89 15.32
C ASP A 181 7.69 14.01 14.26
N GLY A 182 6.71 13.91 13.35
CA GLY A 182 6.16 15.09 12.67
C GLY A 182 6.53 15.29 11.20
N SER A 183 7.41 14.53 10.56
CA SER A 183 7.55 14.59 9.10
C SER A 183 7.79 13.21 8.52
N SER A 184 7.07 12.89 7.45
CA SER A 184 7.24 11.65 6.70
C SER A 184 8.21 11.79 5.53
N ASP A 185 8.71 13.00 5.23
CA ASP A 185 9.70 13.21 4.16
C ASP A 185 11.08 12.64 4.57
N PRO A 186 11.58 11.60 3.87
CA PRO A 186 12.87 10.97 4.18
C PRO A 186 14.05 11.93 4.10
N PHE A 187 13.92 13.03 3.37
CA PHE A 187 14.96 14.06 3.32
C PHE A 187 15.30 14.59 4.72
N PHE A 188 14.36 14.60 5.66
CA PHE A 188 14.59 15.10 7.02
C PHE A 188 15.01 14.01 8.02
N TYR A 189 15.03 12.72 7.65
CA TYR A 189 15.39 11.64 8.57
C TYR A 189 16.85 11.76 9.04
N GLY A 190 17.06 11.56 10.34
CA GLY A 190 18.38 11.69 10.98
C GLY A 190 18.96 13.11 11.01
N LYS A 191 18.25 14.12 10.47
CA LYS A 191 18.68 15.51 10.51
C LYS A 191 18.13 16.20 11.77
N PRO A 192 18.93 17.05 12.45
CA PRO A 192 18.40 17.87 13.51
C PRO A 192 17.28 18.76 12.96
N ALA A 193 16.24 18.99 13.77
CA ALA A 193 15.19 19.92 13.41
C ALA A 193 15.81 21.28 13.01
N PRO A 194 15.44 21.87 11.86
CA PRO A 194 15.96 23.15 11.43
C PRO A 194 15.86 24.18 12.55
N ALA A 195 16.99 24.87 12.84
CA ALA A 195 17.10 25.79 13.97
C ALA A 195 16.11 26.98 13.90
N ASN A 196 15.58 27.28 12.70
CA ASN A 196 14.65 28.37 12.43
C ASN A 196 13.20 27.91 12.25
N LYS A 197 12.83 26.72 12.73
CA LYS A 197 11.43 26.28 12.64
C LYS A 197 10.51 27.22 13.42
N PRO A 198 9.35 27.59 12.86
CA PRO A 198 8.27 28.14 13.66
C PRO A 198 7.99 27.17 14.81
N LEU A 199 7.87 27.69 16.03
CA LEU A 199 7.37 26.88 17.13
C LEU A 199 5.96 26.40 16.77
N PRO A 200 5.55 25.20 17.21
CA PRO A 200 4.16 24.78 17.12
C PRO A 200 3.25 25.91 17.58
N HIS A 201 2.18 26.14 16.84
CA HIS A 201 1.25 27.20 17.18
C HIS A 201 0.73 26.96 18.62
N PRO A 202 0.68 27.98 19.48
CA PRO A 202 0.50 27.80 20.92
C PRO A 202 -0.85 27.18 21.31
N VAL A 203 -1.83 27.24 20.40
CA VAL A 203 -3.21 26.79 20.62
C VAL A 203 -3.55 25.65 19.64
N ASN A 204 -3.74 25.97 18.35
CA ASN A 204 -3.96 24.95 17.31
C ASN A 204 -2.70 24.12 17.00
N ARG A 205 -2.63 22.87 17.48
CA ARG A 205 -1.48 21.98 17.21
C ARG A 205 -1.52 21.29 15.85
N ASN A 206 -2.68 21.29 15.19
CA ASN A 206 -2.88 20.64 13.90
C ASN A 206 -2.27 21.45 12.75
N ARG A 207 -1.96 22.74 12.98
CA ARG A 207 -1.35 23.63 11.98
C ARG A 207 -0.11 23.02 11.35
N ILE A 208 -0.05 22.94 10.04
CA ILE A 208 1.02 22.26 9.32
C ILE A 208 2.30 23.09 9.14
N GLU A 209 2.23 24.41 9.31
CA GLU A 209 3.31 25.35 8.97
C GLU A 209 4.52 25.27 9.91
N HIS A 210 4.42 24.53 11.03
CA HIS A 210 5.54 24.31 11.95
C HIS A 210 6.40 23.08 11.59
N PHE A 211 5.91 22.23 10.68
CA PHE A 211 6.64 21.09 10.16
C PHE A 211 7.66 21.51 9.09
N PRO A 212 8.73 20.73 8.87
CA PRO A 212 9.73 21.08 7.88
C PRO A 212 9.14 20.97 6.47
N SER A 213 9.49 21.92 5.60
CA SER A 213 9.08 21.98 4.21
C SER A 213 10.31 22.17 3.30
N ARG A 214 10.16 21.87 2.01
CA ARG A 214 11.17 22.16 0.97
C ARG A 214 10.51 22.46 -0.38
N PRO A 215 11.21 23.10 -1.34
CA PRO A 215 10.66 23.37 -2.66
C PRO A 215 10.12 22.11 -3.35
N ALA A 216 8.98 22.22 -4.04
CA ALA A 216 8.35 21.12 -4.75
C ALA A 216 9.28 20.52 -5.83
N THR A 217 10.08 21.36 -6.48
CA THR A 217 11.11 20.94 -7.45
C THR A 217 12.14 20.00 -6.81
N ASP A 218 12.66 20.36 -5.64
CA ASP A 218 13.61 19.53 -4.89
C ASP A 218 12.95 18.24 -4.40
N PHE A 219 11.69 18.32 -3.96
CA PHE A 219 10.90 17.18 -3.52
C PHE A 219 10.73 16.14 -4.63
N PHE A 220 10.15 16.53 -5.77
CA PHE A 220 9.92 15.60 -6.87
C PHE A 220 11.24 15.14 -7.51
N ALA A 221 12.28 15.97 -7.57
CA ALA A 221 13.59 15.53 -8.07
C ALA A 221 14.21 14.41 -7.21
N ASP A 222 14.14 14.54 -5.88
CA ASP A 222 14.60 13.50 -4.95
C ASP A 222 13.79 12.21 -5.09
N PHE A 223 12.46 12.31 -5.10
CA PHE A 223 11.57 11.14 -5.21
C PHE A 223 11.72 10.43 -6.57
N THR A 224 11.84 11.20 -7.67
CA THR A 224 12.20 10.66 -8.98
C THR A 224 13.55 9.97 -8.94
N ASN A 225 14.57 10.56 -8.31
CA ASN A 225 15.89 9.94 -8.21
C ASN A 225 15.86 8.61 -7.45
N ARG A 226 15.06 8.52 -6.37
CA ARG A 226 14.87 7.28 -5.60
C ARG A 226 14.28 6.15 -6.43
N LEU A 227 13.27 6.45 -7.25
CA LEU A 227 12.69 5.50 -8.21
C LEU A 227 13.69 5.12 -9.32
N MET A 228 14.39 6.10 -9.88
CA MET A 228 15.39 5.89 -10.93
C MET A 228 16.54 5.00 -10.48
N THR A 229 16.99 5.15 -9.24
CA THR A 229 18.09 4.39 -8.63
C THR A 229 17.63 3.06 -8.00
N LEU A 230 16.32 2.79 -8.02
CA LEU A 230 15.68 1.66 -7.35
C LEU A 230 15.95 1.64 -5.83
N GLU A 231 16.19 2.79 -5.22
CA GLU A 231 16.08 2.93 -3.76
C GLU A 231 14.63 2.66 -3.35
N TRP A 232 13.69 3.13 -4.17
CA TRP A 232 12.26 2.87 -4.05
C TRP A 232 11.78 2.08 -5.26
N ILE A 233 10.98 1.04 -5.02
CA ILE A 233 10.47 0.17 -6.06
C ILE A 233 8.95 0.03 -5.90
N PRO A 234 8.16 0.52 -6.85
CA PRO A 234 6.72 0.34 -6.82
C PRO A 234 6.34 -1.08 -7.24
N ASP A 235 5.55 -1.78 -6.41
CA ASP A 235 4.99 -3.11 -6.70
C ASP A 235 3.54 -2.98 -7.16
N SER A 236 3.28 -3.27 -8.44
CA SER A 236 1.95 -3.14 -9.04
C SER A 236 0.95 -4.21 -8.65
N LYS A 237 1.38 -5.36 -8.11
CA LYS A 237 0.46 -6.43 -7.71
C LYS A 237 -0.19 -6.12 -6.37
N TRP A 238 0.62 -5.62 -5.45
CA TRP A 238 0.17 -5.31 -4.10
C TRP A 238 -0.05 -3.80 -3.89
N MET A 239 0.17 -3.00 -4.93
CA MET A 239 -0.02 -1.54 -4.94
C MET A 239 0.71 -0.85 -3.79
N HIS A 240 1.93 -1.28 -3.47
CA HIS A 240 2.74 -0.73 -2.38
C HIS A 240 4.14 -0.29 -2.84
N MET A 241 4.77 0.60 -2.06
CA MET A 241 6.12 1.08 -2.33
C MET A 241 7.15 0.29 -1.50
N VAL A 242 7.96 -0.54 -2.15
CA VAL A 242 9.07 -1.25 -1.50
C VAL A 242 10.26 -0.29 -1.37
N VAL A 243 10.55 0.11 -0.14
CA VAL A 243 11.59 1.10 0.17
C VAL A 243 12.82 0.43 0.76
N HIS A 244 13.99 0.75 0.22
CA HIS A 244 15.27 0.38 0.82
C HIS A 244 15.52 1.21 2.08
N TYR A 245 15.66 0.54 3.21
CA TYR A 245 16.11 1.14 4.47
C TYR A 245 17.45 0.52 4.88
N PRO A 246 18.58 1.18 4.60
CA PRO A 246 19.91 0.62 4.86
C PRO A 246 20.17 0.21 6.32
N GLU A 247 19.44 0.82 7.26
CA GLU A 247 19.54 0.57 8.70
C GLU A 247 18.44 -0.35 9.25
N SER A 248 17.53 -0.83 8.38
CA SER A 248 16.47 -1.73 8.79
C SER A 248 17.04 -3.07 9.25
N THR A 249 16.47 -3.62 10.32
CA THR A 249 16.73 -4.99 10.74
C THR A 249 15.67 -5.96 10.20
N ASP A 250 14.72 -5.48 9.40
CA ASP A 250 13.70 -6.30 8.77
C ASP A 250 14.27 -7.02 7.54
N LEU A 251 14.83 -8.21 7.79
CA LEU A 251 15.41 -9.08 6.77
C LEU A 251 14.43 -9.43 5.64
N LYS A 252 13.12 -9.40 5.87
CA LYS A 252 12.13 -9.74 4.83
C LYS A 252 11.95 -8.61 3.83
N ALA A 253 11.85 -7.37 4.32
CA ALA A 253 11.75 -6.19 3.47
C ALA A 253 13.00 -6.03 2.58
N ASP A 254 14.19 -6.32 3.14
CA ASP A 254 15.44 -6.28 2.39
C ASP A 254 15.53 -7.37 1.30
N GLU A 255 15.01 -8.57 1.56
CA GLU A 255 14.98 -9.66 0.57
C GLU A 255 14.09 -9.30 -0.62
N GLU A 256 12.86 -8.83 -0.36
CA GLU A 256 11.92 -8.40 -1.40
C GLU A 256 12.47 -7.25 -2.24
N TRP A 257 13.00 -6.21 -1.58
CA TRP A 257 13.63 -5.10 -2.27
C TRP A 257 14.80 -5.56 -3.17
N SER A 258 15.70 -6.40 -2.64
CA SER A 258 16.86 -6.88 -3.38
C SER A 258 16.46 -7.70 -4.61
N GLU A 259 15.39 -8.48 -4.51
CA GLU A 259 14.88 -9.30 -5.60
C GLU A 259 14.21 -8.45 -6.67
N LEU A 260 13.28 -7.57 -6.30
CA LEU A 260 12.64 -6.66 -7.24
C LEU A 260 13.68 -5.79 -7.95
N ARG A 261 14.66 -5.26 -7.22
CA ARG A 261 15.77 -4.51 -7.79
C ARG A 261 16.51 -5.32 -8.85
N THR A 262 16.80 -6.59 -8.55
CA THR A 262 17.47 -7.49 -9.49
C THR A 262 16.63 -7.70 -10.76
N ILE A 263 15.32 -7.83 -10.62
CA ILE A 263 14.41 -7.99 -11.77
C ILE A 263 14.43 -6.73 -12.64
N PHE A 264 14.22 -5.54 -12.06
CA PHE A 264 14.28 -4.28 -12.83
C PHE A 264 15.59 -4.13 -13.61
N LEU A 265 16.73 -4.43 -12.96
CA LEU A 265 18.05 -4.34 -13.60
C LEU A 265 18.24 -5.39 -14.72
N GLU A 266 17.80 -6.63 -14.51
CA GLU A 266 17.88 -7.69 -15.53
C GLU A 266 17.11 -7.31 -16.80
N PHE A 267 15.99 -6.59 -16.65
CA PHE A 267 15.16 -6.11 -17.76
C PHE A 267 15.52 -4.70 -18.23
N GLY A 268 16.70 -4.17 -17.88
CA GLY A 268 17.28 -2.99 -18.51
C GLY A 268 16.88 -1.64 -17.93
N TRP A 269 16.30 -1.60 -16.72
CA TRP A 269 16.04 -0.33 -16.03
C TRP A 269 17.36 0.42 -15.72
N PRO A 270 17.41 1.77 -15.84
CA PRO A 270 16.33 2.66 -16.30
C PRO A 270 16.30 2.94 -17.81
N ASP A 271 17.40 2.69 -18.53
CA ASP A 271 17.60 3.25 -19.87
C ASP A 271 17.04 2.38 -21.01
N ASN A 272 17.13 1.06 -20.90
CA ASN A 272 16.76 0.09 -21.95
C ASN A 272 15.67 -0.87 -21.43
N PHE A 273 14.68 -0.33 -20.73
CA PHE A 273 13.71 -1.14 -20.01
C PHE A 273 12.77 -1.92 -20.95
N ASP A 274 12.87 -3.26 -20.94
CA ASP A 274 12.00 -4.16 -21.68
C ASP A 274 10.74 -4.47 -20.86
N GLY A 275 9.79 -3.53 -20.92
CA GLY A 275 8.55 -3.61 -20.16
C GLY A 275 7.74 -4.89 -20.40
N PRO A 276 7.45 -5.34 -21.64
CA PRO A 276 6.70 -6.57 -21.87
C PRO A 276 7.35 -7.83 -21.27
N SER A 277 8.67 -8.00 -21.42
CA SER A 277 9.37 -9.13 -20.83
C SER A 277 9.44 -9.03 -19.30
N PHE A 278 9.52 -7.81 -18.76
CA PHE A 278 9.43 -7.53 -17.34
C PHE A 278 8.06 -7.94 -16.78
N ASP A 279 6.95 -7.60 -17.45
CA ASP A 279 5.59 -7.95 -17.02
C ASP A 279 5.44 -9.48 -16.86
N ASP A 280 5.94 -10.24 -17.84
CA ASP A 280 5.96 -11.71 -17.77
C ASP A 280 6.86 -12.23 -16.62
N ALA A 281 8.00 -11.58 -16.38
CA ALA A 281 8.93 -11.95 -15.32
C ALA A 281 8.36 -11.68 -13.92
N MET A 282 7.70 -10.54 -13.74
CA MET A 282 7.01 -10.19 -12.50
C MET A 282 5.92 -11.20 -12.16
N HIS A 283 5.16 -11.63 -13.17
CA HIS A 283 4.16 -12.69 -12.99
C HIS A 283 4.76 -13.98 -12.41
N ARG A 284 5.87 -14.46 -12.99
CA ARG A 284 6.60 -15.64 -12.51
C ARG A 284 7.23 -15.42 -11.14
N TYR A 285 7.76 -14.22 -10.89
CA TYR A 285 8.28 -13.85 -9.59
C TYR A 285 7.19 -13.92 -8.51
N TYR A 286 5.99 -13.40 -8.77
CA TYR A 286 4.91 -13.44 -7.79
C TYR A 286 4.41 -14.85 -7.49
N GLU A 287 4.34 -15.73 -8.50
CA GLU A 287 4.06 -17.15 -8.29
C GLU A 287 5.16 -17.78 -7.42
N PHE A 288 6.44 -17.58 -7.79
CA PHE A 288 7.59 -18.07 -7.03
C PHE A 288 7.58 -17.58 -5.58
N SER A 289 7.35 -16.29 -5.35
CA SER A 289 7.33 -15.68 -4.02
C SER A 289 6.17 -16.20 -3.17
N LYS A 290 5.01 -16.48 -3.78
CA LYS A 290 3.90 -17.14 -3.09
C LYS A 290 4.29 -18.54 -2.65
N VAL A 291 4.85 -19.35 -3.54
CA VAL A 291 5.27 -20.72 -3.21
C VAL A 291 6.40 -20.75 -2.18
N ARG A 292 7.35 -19.80 -2.25
CA ARG A 292 8.39 -19.64 -1.23
C ARG A 292 7.80 -19.34 0.14
N ARG A 293 6.80 -18.45 0.20
CA ARG A 293 6.09 -18.13 1.45
C ARG A 293 5.38 -19.37 2.01
N GLU A 294 4.65 -20.08 1.17
CA GLU A 294 3.98 -21.34 1.54
C GLU A 294 4.98 -22.37 2.05
N MET A 295 6.13 -22.53 1.39
CA MET A 295 7.21 -23.42 1.83
C MET A 295 7.72 -23.05 3.24
N ASN A 296 7.95 -21.76 3.49
CA ASN A 296 8.45 -21.28 4.78
C ASN A 296 7.38 -21.39 5.89
N ASP A 297 6.11 -21.28 5.52
CA ASP A 297 4.97 -21.27 6.44
C ASP A 297 4.27 -22.64 6.57
N LEU A 298 4.80 -23.72 5.96
CA LEU A 298 4.17 -25.05 5.96
C LEU A 298 3.77 -25.54 7.36
N GLU A 299 4.64 -25.34 8.37
CA GLU A 299 4.33 -25.72 9.76
C GLU A 299 3.17 -24.90 10.33
N PHE A 300 3.19 -23.58 10.09
CA PHE A 300 2.15 -22.69 10.57
C PHE A 300 0.82 -23.01 9.91
N GLN A 301 0.80 -23.19 8.58
CA GLN A 301 -0.38 -23.61 7.84
C GLN A 301 -0.91 -24.92 8.39
N PHE A 302 -0.03 -25.93 8.57
CA PHE A 302 -0.42 -27.24 9.12
C PHE A 302 -1.12 -27.10 10.47
N LYS A 303 -0.54 -26.33 11.40
CA LYS A 303 -1.12 -26.09 12.72
C LYS A 303 -2.50 -25.42 12.63
N VAL A 304 -2.65 -24.39 11.82
CA VAL A 304 -3.95 -23.71 11.63
C VAL A 304 -5.02 -24.69 11.15
N ARG A 305 -4.68 -25.55 10.18
CA ARG A 305 -5.62 -26.51 9.60
C ARG A 305 -5.91 -27.70 10.53
N GLU A 306 -4.91 -28.11 11.31
CA GLU A 306 -5.05 -29.11 12.37
C GLU A 306 -6.01 -28.59 13.46
N ASP A 307 -5.83 -27.35 13.92
CA ASP A 307 -6.69 -26.72 14.92
C ASP A 307 -8.12 -26.57 14.41
N PHE A 308 -8.29 -26.15 13.15
CA PHE A 308 -9.62 -26.08 12.52
C PHE A 308 -10.30 -27.44 12.45
N TYR A 309 -9.58 -28.48 12.02
CA TYR A 309 -10.11 -29.85 11.97
C TYR A 309 -10.48 -30.38 13.36
N LYS A 310 -9.60 -30.23 14.35
CA LYS A 310 -9.85 -30.64 15.75
C LYS A 310 -11.04 -29.90 16.35
N SER A 311 -11.16 -28.59 16.09
CA SER A 311 -12.28 -27.76 16.56
C SER A 311 -13.60 -28.22 15.94
N GLY A 312 -13.65 -28.43 14.62
CA GLY A 312 -14.84 -28.96 13.95
C GLY A 312 -15.24 -30.34 14.49
N MET A 313 -14.27 -31.26 14.62
CA MET A 313 -14.50 -32.58 15.22
C MET A 313 -15.09 -32.49 16.63
N LYS A 314 -14.58 -31.58 17.46
CA LYS A 314 -15.11 -31.34 18.81
C LYS A 314 -16.56 -30.86 18.76
N GLN A 315 -16.89 -29.88 17.93
CA GLN A 315 -18.26 -29.36 17.78
C GLN A 315 -19.25 -30.46 17.35
N TYR A 316 -18.84 -31.30 16.40
CA TYR A 316 -19.68 -32.43 15.97
C TYR A 316 -19.87 -33.47 17.07
N GLN A 317 -18.84 -33.78 17.85
CA GLN A 317 -18.95 -34.66 19.01
C GLN A 317 -19.89 -34.08 20.08
N GLU A 318 -19.81 -32.78 20.35
CA GLU A 318 -20.71 -32.08 21.27
C GLU A 318 -22.17 -32.15 20.78
N LEU A 319 -22.42 -31.94 19.49
CA LEU A 319 -23.75 -32.13 18.89
C LEU A 319 -24.24 -33.56 19.03
N LEU A 320 -23.40 -34.57 18.79
CA LEU A 320 -23.79 -35.98 18.98
C LEU A 320 -24.12 -36.30 20.45
N GLN A 321 -23.40 -35.70 21.41
CA GLN A 321 -23.67 -35.89 22.85
C GLN A 321 -25.00 -35.30 23.30
N ARG A 322 -25.52 -34.28 22.58
CA ARG A 322 -26.87 -33.74 22.84
C ARG A 322 -27.97 -34.76 22.55
N LYS A 323 -27.72 -35.76 21.68
CA LYS A 323 -28.64 -36.87 21.42
C LYS A 323 -28.31 -38.04 22.35
N ASN A 324 -29.16 -38.32 23.33
CA ASN A 324 -28.92 -39.45 24.23
C ASN A 324 -29.18 -40.80 23.54
N SER A 325 -28.88 -41.91 24.25
CA SER A 325 -29.01 -43.28 23.71
C SER A 325 -30.43 -43.66 23.26
N ASN A 326 -31.45 -42.93 23.72
CA ASN A 326 -32.85 -43.14 23.36
C ASN A 326 -33.30 -42.23 22.20
N GLY A 327 -32.37 -41.48 21.58
CA GLY A 327 -32.65 -40.55 20.48
C GLY A 327 -33.27 -39.23 20.91
N VAL A 328 -33.36 -38.95 22.22
CA VAL A 328 -33.92 -37.72 22.77
C VAL A 328 -32.84 -36.64 22.81
N TRP A 329 -33.16 -35.49 22.22
CA TRP A 329 -32.27 -34.32 22.17
C TRP A 329 -32.32 -33.51 23.48
N ASP A 330 -31.17 -33.09 23.99
CA ASP A 330 -30.97 -32.28 25.20
C ASP A 330 -31.65 -32.85 26.47
N ASN A 331 -31.95 -34.16 26.49
CA ASN A 331 -32.77 -34.82 27.51
C ASN A 331 -34.20 -34.23 27.66
N ASP A 332 -34.70 -33.53 26.63
CA ASP A 332 -36.07 -33.00 26.60
C ASP A 332 -36.96 -33.83 25.65
N PRO A 333 -37.83 -34.70 26.18
CA PRO A 333 -38.73 -35.51 25.37
C PRO A 333 -39.85 -34.69 24.70
N ASN A 334 -40.04 -33.42 25.06
CA ASN A 334 -41.12 -32.57 24.55
C ASN A 334 -40.68 -31.59 23.46
N LYS A 335 -39.44 -31.69 22.96
CA LYS A 335 -38.97 -30.88 21.83
C LYS A 335 -39.93 -31.02 20.64
N SER A 336 -40.24 -29.89 20.02
CA SER A 336 -41.10 -29.89 18.85
C SER A 336 -40.41 -30.60 17.67
N PRO A 337 -41.19 -31.17 16.73
CA PRO A 337 -40.63 -31.77 15.52
C PRO A 337 -39.71 -30.81 14.74
N ALA A 338 -40.03 -29.51 14.71
CA ALA A 338 -39.21 -28.51 14.03
C ALA A 338 -37.83 -28.33 14.69
N GLU A 339 -37.77 -28.28 16.03
CA GLU A 339 -36.50 -28.21 16.76
C GLU A 339 -35.65 -29.48 16.59
N ILE A 340 -36.30 -30.64 16.51
CA ILE A 340 -35.61 -31.91 16.24
C ILE A 340 -35.02 -31.91 14.83
N GLU A 341 -35.79 -31.48 13.84
CA GLU A 341 -35.35 -31.38 12.44
C GLU A 341 -34.16 -30.43 12.29
N GLU A 342 -34.20 -29.26 12.93
CA GLU A 342 -33.11 -28.29 12.94
C GLU A 342 -31.82 -28.90 13.55
N LEU A 343 -31.91 -29.60 14.68
CA LEU A 343 -30.76 -30.25 15.31
C LEU A 343 -30.19 -31.37 14.43
N GLU A 344 -31.05 -32.16 13.78
CA GLU A 344 -30.61 -33.20 12.85
C GLU A 344 -29.94 -32.61 11.60
N GLU A 345 -30.42 -31.46 11.12
CA GLU A 345 -29.77 -30.70 10.05
C GLU A 345 -28.40 -30.16 10.49
N GLN A 346 -28.28 -29.58 11.69
CA GLN A 346 -26.99 -29.15 12.24
C GLN A 346 -25.98 -30.30 12.30
N VAL A 347 -26.40 -31.50 12.71
CA VAL A 347 -25.53 -32.69 12.76
C VAL A 347 -25.12 -33.15 11.37
N ARG A 348 -26.03 -33.15 10.38
CA ARG A 348 -25.69 -33.45 8.98
C ARG A 348 -24.67 -32.45 8.44
N ASN A 349 -24.94 -31.15 8.60
CA ASN A 349 -24.08 -30.08 8.12
C ASN A 349 -22.69 -30.14 8.77
N ALA A 350 -22.62 -30.39 10.08
CA ALA A 350 -21.36 -30.55 10.80
C ALA A 350 -20.57 -31.78 10.33
N LYS A 351 -21.26 -32.91 10.11
CA LYS A 351 -20.64 -34.14 9.59
C LYS A 351 -20.06 -33.90 8.19
N GLU A 352 -20.84 -33.32 7.28
CA GLU A 352 -20.40 -33.01 5.92
C GLU A 352 -19.22 -32.03 5.91
N ALA A 353 -19.25 -31.00 6.77
CA ALA A 353 -18.16 -30.04 6.90
C ALA A 353 -16.86 -30.72 7.37
N ILE A 354 -16.94 -31.63 8.34
CA ILE A 354 -15.79 -32.42 8.82
C ILE A 354 -15.27 -33.36 7.74
N GLU A 355 -16.15 -34.06 7.03
CA GLU A 355 -15.75 -34.99 5.98
C GLU A 355 -15.01 -34.25 4.86
N ARG A 356 -15.50 -33.08 4.44
CA ARG A 356 -14.78 -32.19 3.52
C ARG A 356 -13.41 -31.78 4.08
N CYS A 357 -13.35 -31.44 5.35
CA CYS A 357 -12.12 -30.99 6.00
C CYS A 357 -11.08 -32.09 6.23
N LYS A 358 -11.53 -33.33 6.38
CA LYS A 358 -10.68 -34.46 6.76
C LYS A 358 -9.67 -34.77 5.67
N ASP A 359 -10.12 -34.80 4.41
CA ASP A 359 -9.25 -35.14 3.28
C ASP A 359 -8.15 -34.09 3.11
N GLU A 360 -8.49 -32.81 3.20
CA GLU A 360 -7.52 -31.71 3.19
C GLU A 360 -6.55 -31.77 4.37
N TYR A 361 -7.04 -32.07 5.58
CA TYR A 361 -6.19 -32.21 6.77
C TYR A 361 -5.19 -33.36 6.64
N GLU A 362 -5.63 -34.56 6.25
CA GLU A 362 -4.75 -35.73 6.12
C GLU A 362 -3.71 -35.54 5.00
N GLU A 363 -4.09 -34.86 3.93
CA GLU A 363 -3.16 -34.53 2.86
C GLU A 363 -2.11 -33.50 3.30
N MET A 364 -2.53 -32.44 3.97
CA MET A 364 -1.60 -31.42 4.46
C MET A 364 -0.70 -31.94 5.57
N LYS A 365 -1.21 -32.86 6.39
CA LYS A 365 -0.42 -33.62 7.35
C LYS A 365 0.68 -34.43 6.65
N LYS A 366 0.35 -35.13 5.57
CA LYS A 366 1.33 -35.89 4.79
C LYS A 366 2.41 -34.98 4.19
N ASP A 367 2.01 -33.83 3.64
CA ASP A 367 2.95 -32.82 3.11
C ASP A 367 3.87 -32.28 4.21
N TYR A 368 3.30 -31.94 5.37
CA TYR A 368 4.04 -31.47 6.54
C TYR A 368 5.03 -32.52 7.07
N GLU A 369 4.58 -33.76 7.29
CA GLU A 369 5.41 -34.88 7.74
C GLU A 369 6.54 -35.18 6.74
N ALA A 370 6.27 -35.08 5.44
CA ALA A 370 7.29 -35.21 4.40
C ALA A 370 8.29 -34.05 4.41
N SER A 371 7.88 -32.85 4.83
CA SER A 371 8.72 -31.65 4.91
C SER A 371 9.65 -31.62 6.14
N MET A 372 9.26 -32.24 7.27
CA MET A 372 9.97 -32.11 8.56
C MET A 372 11.39 -32.68 8.59
N TYR A 373 11.73 -33.64 7.72
CA TYR A 373 12.98 -34.41 7.82
C TYR A 373 13.79 -34.46 6.51
N ARG A 374 13.53 -33.55 5.58
CA ARG A 374 14.14 -33.58 4.24
C ARG A 374 14.90 -32.31 3.90
N ASP A 375 15.76 -32.43 2.91
CA ASP A 375 16.53 -31.33 2.34
C ASP A 375 15.63 -30.23 1.74
N ALA A 376 16.25 -29.07 1.46
CA ALA A 376 15.57 -27.91 0.89
C ALA A 376 14.90 -28.22 -0.46
N ASP A 377 15.52 -29.09 -1.28
CA ASP A 377 14.97 -29.47 -2.59
C ASP A 377 13.64 -30.20 -2.46
N THR A 378 13.49 -31.06 -1.46
CA THR A 378 12.23 -31.73 -1.20
C THR A 378 11.16 -30.76 -0.71
N LYS A 379 11.52 -29.80 0.14
CA LYS A 379 10.58 -28.77 0.61
C LYS A 379 10.03 -27.94 -0.56
N TRP A 380 10.90 -27.55 -1.49
CA TRP A 380 10.50 -26.88 -2.73
C TRP A 380 9.54 -27.72 -3.57
N ASN A 381 9.85 -29.00 -3.78
CA ASN A 381 8.98 -29.88 -4.57
C ASN A 381 7.60 -30.06 -3.92
N ILE A 382 7.55 -30.17 -2.59
CA ILE A 382 6.28 -30.23 -1.85
C ILE A 382 5.51 -28.94 -2.03
N ALA A 383 6.12 -27.78 -1.78
CA ALA A 383 5.46 -26.48 -1.87
C ALA A 383 4.89 -26.21 -3.28
N TRP A 384 5.69 -26.45 -4.32
CA TRP A 384 5.23 -26.32 -5.71
C TRP A 384 4.08 -27.28 -6.04
N TYR A 385 4.18 -28.54 -5.61
CA TYR A 385 3.14 -29.53 -5.83
C TYR A 385 1.83 -29.12 -5.14
N SER A 386 1.89 -28.73 -3.86
CA SER A 386 0.75 -28.28 -3.09
C SER A 386 0.10 -27.05 -3.73
N HIS A 387 0.90 -26.06 -4.14
CA HIS A 387 0.39 -24.86 -4.85
C HIS A 387 -0.36 -25.21 -6.15
N PHE A 388 0.22 -26.05 -7.01
CA PHE A 388 -0.45 -26.47 -8.25
C PHE A 388 -1.70 -27.31 -8.00
N ARG A 389 -1.67 -28.16 -6.97
CA ARG A 389 -2.83 -28.97 -6.58
C ARG A 389 -4.00 -28.08 -6.16
N GLU A 390 -3.76 -27.04 -5.37
CA GLU A 390 -4.82 -26.11 -4.95
C GLU A 390 -5.38 -25.32 -6.13
N LEU A 391 -4.52 -24.84 -7.04
CA LEU A 391 -4.98 -24.22 -8.28
C LEU A 391 -5.77 -25.19 -9.15
N TYR A 392 -5.36 -26.46 -9.23
CA TYR A 392 -6.08 -27.47 -9.99
C TYR A 392 -7.46 -27.73 -9.41
N ARG A 393 -7.58 -27.85 -8.08
CA ARG A 393 -8.87 -28.00 -7.38
C ARG A 393 -9.80 -26.83 -7.65
N TYR A 394 -9.28 -25.60 -7.56
CA TYR A 394 -10.03 -24.40 -7.86
C TYR A 394 -10.57 -24.41 -9.30
N ASN A 395 -9.71 -24.72 -10.28
CA ASN A 395 -10.13 -24.78 -11.69
C ASN A 395 -11.08 -25.95 -11.98
N LEU A 396 -10.91 -27.11 -11.32
CA LEU A 396 -11.83 -28.24 -11.42
C LEU A 396 -13.23 -27.85 -10.92
N HIS A 397 -13.31 -27.19 -9.76
CA HIS A 397 -14.57 -26.71 -9.21
C HIS A 397 -15.25 -25.72 -10.15
N ASN A 398 -14.49 -24.76 -10.68
CA ASN A 398 -15.01 -23.81 -11.67
C ASN A 398 -15.52 -24.55 -12.92
N TYR A 399 -14.77 -25.52 -13.45
CA TYR A 399 -15.18 -26.31 -14.61
C TYR A 399 -16.46 -27.11 -14.36
N GLU A 400 -16.61 -27.74 -13.19
CA GLU A 400 -17.83 -28.44 -12.78
C GLU A 400 -19.03 -27.49 -12.71
N TRP A 401 -18.84 -26.29 -12.14
CA TRP A 401 -19.87 -25.26 -12.12
C TRP A 401 -20.24 -24.79 -13.54
N MET A 402 -19.25 -24.48 -14.38
CA MET A 402 -19.42 -24.02 -15.76
C MET A 402 -20.15 -25.06 -16.63
N THR A 403 -19.90 -26.35 -16.42
CA THR A 403 -20.57 -27.44 -17.16
C THR A 403 -21.95 -27.81 -16.59
N GLY A 404 -22.22 -27.44 -15.33
CA GLY A 404 -23.49 -27.64 -14.64
C GLY A 404 -24.34 -26.38 -14.59
N GLN A 405 -24.47 -25.80 -13.39
CA GLN A 405 -25.39 -24.69 -13.10
C GLN A 405 -25.03 -23.40 -13.85
N GLY A 406 -23.74 -23.17 -14.10
CA GLY A 406 -23.22 -21.97 -14.76
C GLY A 406 -23.27 -22.01 -16.29
N LYS A 407 -23.69 -23.13 -16.90
CA LYS A 407 -23.57 -23.34 -18.35
C LYS A 407 -24.20 -22.25 -19.23
N ALA A 408 -25.26 -21.61 -18.75
CA ALA A 408 -25.93 -20.52 -19.47
C ALA A 408 -25.10 -19.22 -19.56
N HIS A 409 -24.03 -19.09 -18.75
CA HIS A 409 -23.24 -17.88 -18.58
C HIS A 409 -21.81 -17.98 -19.11
N VAL A 410 -21.46 -19.11 -19.72
CA VAL A 410 -20.07 -19.46 -20.04
C VAL A 410 -19.97 -19.82 -21.52
N THR A 411 -18.92 -19.34 -22.18
CA THR A 411 -18.65 -19.66 -23.58
C THR A 411 -17.91 -20.99 -23.71
N GLU A 412 -17.92 -21.60 -24.90
CA GLU A 412 -17.09 -22.78 -25.17
C GLU A 412 -15.59 -22.47 -25.04
N GLU A 413 -15.21 -21.22 -25.35
CA GLU A 413 -13.83 -20.74 -25.19
C GLU A 413 -13.41 -20.72 -23.72
N ASP A 414 -14.27 -20.25 -22.80
CA ASP A 414 -13.99 -20.25 -21.36
C ASP A 414 -13.79 -21.67 -20.81
N LEU A 415 -14.62 -22.63 -21.28
CA LEU A 415 -14.51 -24.04 -20.90
C LEU A 415 -13.20 -24.66 -21.37
N GLU A 416 -12.82 -24.40 -22.63
CA GLU A 416 -11.58 -24.91 -23.20
C GLU A 416 -10.36 -24.28 -22.54
N ASN A 417 -10.38 -22.97 -22.27
CA ASN A 417 -9.34 -22.29 -21.51
C ASN A 417 -9.17 -22.91 -20.11
N THR A 418 -10.28 -23.15 -19.40
CA THR A 418 -10.25 -23.79 -18.07
C THR A 418 -9.67 -25.21 -18.12
N ARG A 419 -10.05 -25.99 -19.13
CA ARG A 419 -9.50 -27.34 -19.34
C ARG A 419 -7.99 -27.30 -19.60
N GLN A 420 -7.53 -26.39 -20.46
CA GLN A 420 -6.11 -26.23 -20.76
C GLN A 420 -5.30 -25.82 -19.51
N LYS A 421 -5.85 -24.92 -18.67
CA LYS A 421 -5.25 -24.59 -17.35
C LYS A 421 -5.09 -25.84 -16.48
N MET A 422 -6.13 -26.68 -16.38
CA MET A 422 -6.11 -27.91 -15.59
C MET A 422 -5.08 -28.93 -16.10
N ASP A 423 -5.05 -29.21 -17.41
CA ASP A 423 -4.10 -30.15 -18.02
C ASP A 423 -2.66 -29.69 -17.78
N ARG A 424 -2.44 -28.38 -17.87
CA ARG A 424 -1.14 -27.77 -17.59
C ARG A 424 -0.72 -27.92 -16.13
N LEU A 425 -1.60 -27.62 -15.18
CA LEU A 425 -1.32 -27.78 -13.75
C LEU A 425 -0.98 -29.24 -13.43
N LYS A 426 -1.69 -30.19 -14.04
CA LYS A 426 -1.38 -31.61 -13.92
C LYS A 426 0.02 -31.96 -14.45
N TYR A 427 0.39 -31.46 -15.62
CA TYR A 427 1.74 -31.62 -16.16
C TYR A 427 2.81 -31.04 -15.21
N ARG A 428 2.59 -29.85 -14.65
CA ARG A 428 3.54 -29.23 -13.69
C ARG A 428 3.66 -30.03 -12.39
N MET A 429 2.55 -30.54 -11.85
CA MET A 429 2.55 -31.45 -10.69
C MET A 429 3.39 -32.72 -10.95
N GLU A 430 3.28 -33.32 -12.13
CA GLU A 430 4.07 -34.51 -12.52
C GLU A 430 5.56 -34.18 -12.74
N ASN A 431 5.90 -32.91 -12.96
CA ASN A 431 7.23 -32.43 -13.32
C ASN A 431 7.80 -31.42 -12.32
N VAL A 432 7.34 -31.45 -11.07
CA VAL A 432 7.61 -30.40 -10.07
C VAL A 432 9.10 -30.13 -9.84
N SER A 433 9.96 -31.13 -10.06
CA SER A 433 11.41 -30.97 -9.95
C SER A 433 12.03 -30.01 -10.97
N LYS A 434 11.28 -29.63 -12.02
CA LYS A 434 11.70 -28.65 -13.04
C LYS A 434 11.37 -27.21 -12.64
N GLU A 435 10.56 -27.01 -11.60
CA GLU A 435 10.13 -25.69 -11.15
C GLU A 435 11.29 -24.90 -10.51
N PRO A 436 11.22 -23.56 -10.54
CA PRO A 436 12.33 -22.73 -10.11
C PRO A 436 12.48 -22.75 -8.58
N ARG A 437 13.74 -22.66 -8.13
CA ARG A 437 14.12 -22.60 -6.70
C ARG A 437 14.82 -21.30 -6.31
N THR A 438 14.98 -20.42 -7.28
CA THR A 438 15.58 -19.09 -7.12
C THR A 438 14.84 -18.10 -8.00
N VAL A 439 14.83 -16.83 -7.60
CA VAL A 439 14.21 -15.75 -8.39
C VAL A 439 14.78 -15.71 -9.80
N MET A 440 16.11 -15.78 -9.96
CA MET A 440 16.73 -15.75 -11.29
C MET A 440 16.27 -16.88 -12.21
N LYS A 441 16.02 -18.09 -11.67
CA LYS A 441 15.45 -19.18 -12.46
C LYS A 441 14.00 -18.91 -12.79
N ALA A 442 13.20 -18.39 -11.85
CA ALA A 442 11.80 -18.07 -12.08
C ALA A 442 11.63 -17.03 -13.19
N ILE A 443 12.38 -15.93 -13.14
CA ILE A 443 12.21 -14.83 -14.10
C ILE A 443 12.76 -15.14 -15.50
N LYS A 444 13.73 -16.06 -15.62
CA LYS A 444 14.34 -16.45 -16.90
C LYS A 444 13.66 -17.62 -17.61
N GLN A 445 12.65 -18.24 -17.01
CA GLN A 445 11.92 -19.30 -17.69
C GLN A 445 11.23 -18.76 -18.95
N PRO A 446 11.34 -19.46 -20.09
CA PRO A 446 10.77 -19.01 -21.34
C PRO A 446 9.24 -18.89 -21.23
N ARG A 447 8.70 -17.85 -21.87
CA ARG A 447 7.27 -17.58 -21.94
C ARG A 447 6.55 -18.79 -22.54
N ASN A 448 5.66 -19.41 -21.77
CA ASN A 448 4.68 -20.35 -22.30
C ASN A 448 3.31 -19.66 -22.23
N GLU A 449 2.69 -19.40 -23.37
CA GLU A 449 1.47 -18.56 -23.50
C GLU A 449 0.33 -18.98 -22.56
N LEU A 450 0.30 -20.25 -22.17
CA LEU A 450 -0.66 -20.81 -21.22
C LEU A 450 -0.41 -20.40 -19.74
N ASP A 451 0.70 -19.72 -19.39
CA ASP A 451 1.07 -19.41 -17.98
C ASP A 451 0.31 -18.19 -17.50
N ILE A 452 0.19 -17.22 -18.40
CA ILE A 452 -0.49 -15.95 -18.19
C ILE A 452 -1.97 -16.21 -17.87
N GLN A 453 -2.55 -17.22 -18.51
CA GLN A 453 -3.95 -17.57 -18.34
C GLN A 453 -4.24 -18.24 -16.97
N ILE A 454 -3.30 -18.93 -16.32
CA ILE A 454 -3.59 -19.61 -15.03
C ILE A 454 -4.02 -18.62 -13.94
N TYR A 455 -3.55 -17.38 -14.03
CA TYR A 455 -3.67 -16.36 -12.99
C TYR A 455 -4.45 -15.11 -13.41
N SER A 456 -4.85 -15.02 -14.68
CA SER A 456 -5.93 -14.14 -15.16
C SER A 456 -7.28 -14.84 -14.97
#